data_AF-A0A8T7MGL7-F1
#
_entry.id   AF-A0A8T7MGL7-F1
#
_cell.length_a   1.000
_cell.length_b   1.000
_cell.length_c   1.000
_cell.angle_alpha   90.00
_cell.angle_beta   90.00
_cell.angle_gamma   90.00
#
_symmetry.space_group_name_H-M   'P 1'
#
loop_
_entity.id
_entity.type
_entity.pdbx_description
1 polymer ?
#
loop_
_entity_poly.entity_id
_entity_poly.type
_entity_poly.pdbx_seq_one_letter_code
_entity_poly.pdbx_strand_id
1 'polypeptide(L)' 'MLLSLNEEFEVVLEEVDITTAPALYESYRYIIPVMIIDESIKLVARIDAPKLRRALAEGYGPKV' A
#
# COMPACT_ATOMS: atom_id res chain seq x y z
N MET A 1 -6.34 -12.27 3.48
CA MET A 1 -5.23 -12.40 2.51
C MET A 1 -5.22 -11.14 1.64
N LEU A 2 -4.07 -10.62 1.22
CA LEU A 2 -4.00 -9.43 0.35
C LEU A 2 -4.73 -9.64 -0.99
N LEU A 3 -4.77 -10.88 -1.49
CA LEU A 3 -5.46 -11.26 -2.74
C LEU A 3 -6.97 -10.96 -2.72
N SER A 4 -7.63 -10.98 -1.56
CA SER A 4 -9.07 -10.70 -1.49
C SER A 4 -9.40 -9.21 -1.65
N LEU A 5 -8.39 -8.32 -1.72
CA LEU A 5 -8.61 -6.89 -1.89
C LEU A 5 -8.85 -6.51 -3.34
N ASN A 6 -8.32 -7.26 -4.31
CA ASN A 6 -8.53 -6.98 -5.74
C ASN A 6 -10.00 -7.21 -6.15
N GLU A 7 -10.67 -8.17 -5.51
CA GLU A 7 -12.11 -8.44 -5.74
C GLU A 7 -13.01 -7.37 -5.11
N GLU A 8 -12.56 -6.74 -4.02
CA GLU A 8 -13.33 -5.77 -3.23
C GLU A 8 -13.09 -4.32 -3.66
N PHE A 9 -11.86 -4.03 -4.09
CA PHE A 9 -11.41 -2.75 -4.59
C PHE A 9 -10.67 -3.04 -5.89
N GLU A 10 -11.04 -2.37 -6.99
CA GLU A 10 -10.47 -2.59 -8.32
C GLU A 10 -9.03 -2.04 -8.37
N VAL A 11 -8.10 -2.74 -7.71
CA VAL A 11 -6.73 -2.29 -7.43
C VAL A 11 -5.70 -3.22 -8.03
N VAL A 12 -4.67 -2.63 -8.63
CA VAL A 12 -3.48 -3.37 -9.07
C VAL A 12 -2.47 -3.35 -7.93
N LEU A 13 -2.01 -4.52 -7.51
CA LEU A 13 -0.95 -4.65 -6.51
C LEU A 13 0.39 -4.82 -7.22
N GLU A 14 1.31 -3.90 -7.00
CA GLU A 14 2.70 -3.97 -7.46
C GLU A 14 3.64 -4.12 -6.26
N GLU A 15 4.54 -5.10 -6.33
CA GLU A 15 5.60 -5.29 -5.34
C GLU A 15 6.92 -4.74 -5.91
N VAL A 16 7.56 -3.84 -5.15
CA VAL A 16 8.79 -3.17 -5.57
C VAL A 16 9.94 -3.57 -4.64
N ASP A 17 10.99 -4.16 -5.22
CA ASP A 17 12.23 -4.46 -4.51
C ASP A 17 13.12 -3.22 -4.41
N ILE A 18 13.10 -2.58 -3.23
CA ILE A 18 13.87 -1.37 -2.96
C ILE A 18 15.39 -1.59 -3.02
N THR A 19 15.90 -2.83 -2.95
CA THR A 19 17.36 -3.09 -2.98
C THR A 19 17.98 -2.80 -4.35
N THR A 20 17.16 -2.81 -5.39
CA THR A 20 17.57 -2.51 -6.77
C THR A 20 17.39 -1.03 -7.14
N ALA A 21 16.75 -0.24 -6.26
CA ALA A 21 16.40 1.15 -6.49
C ALA A 21 17.02 2.07 -5.41
N PRO A 22 18.19 2.68 -5.66
CA PRO A 22 18.94 3.42 -4.64
C PRO A 22 18.13 4.51 -3.92
N ALA A 23 17.32 5.28 -4.65
CA ALA A 23 16.48 6.33 -4.08
C ALA A 23 15.41 5.77 -3.12
N LEU A 24 14.82 4.62 -3.44
CA LEU A 24 13.86 3.94 -2.57
C LEU A 24 14.56 3.31 -1.37
N TYR A 25 15.73 2.71 -1.59
CA TYR A 25 16.53 2.13 -0.52
C TYR A 25 16.86 3.14 0.58
N GLU A 26 17.40 4.31 0.20
CA GLU A 26 17.73 5.38 1.15
C GLU A 26 16.51 5.85 1.94
N SER A 27 15.35 5.92 1.29
CA SER A 27 14.12 6.43 1.87
C SER A 27 13.40 5.43 2.79
N TYR A 28 13.52 4.13 2.51
CA TYR A 28 12.61 3.12 3.09
C TYR A 28 13.28 1.96 3.84
N ARG A 29 14.61 1.76 3.73
CA ARG A 29 15.32 0.58 4.26
C ARG A 29 15.08 0.23 5.74
N TYR A 30 14.67 1.18 6.58
CA TYR A 30 14.44 0.97 8.01
C TYR A 30 12.97 0.94 8.44
N ILE A 31 12.04 1.17 7.51
CA ILE A 31 10.61 1.31 7.79
C ILE A 31 9.73 0.35 6.99
N ILE A 32 10.35 -0.61 6.29
CA ILE A 32 9.65 -1.71 5.64
C ILE A 32 8.83 -2.53 6.67
N PRO A 33 7.65 -3.06 6.29
CA PRO A 33 6.97 -2.86 5.01
C PRO A 33 6.33 -1.48 4.90
N VAL A 34 6.37 -0.91 3.69
CA VAL A 34 5.72 0.35 3.31
C VAL A 34 4.77 0.07 2.16
N MET A 35 3.56 0.63 2.23
CA MET A 35 2.59 0.58 1.14
C MET A 35 2.19 2.00 0.77
N ILE A 36 2.16 2.27 -0.52
CA ILE A 36 1.78 3.55 -1.10
C ILE A 36 0.49 3.31 -1.89
N ILE A 37 -0.54 4.10 -1.60
CA ILE A 37 -1.85 4.06 -2.27
C ILE A 37 -2.04 5.40 -2.95
N ASP A 38 -2.33 5.38 -4.26
CA ASP A 38 -2.58 6.55 -5.11
C ASP A 38 -1.57 7.70 -4.91
N GLU A 39 -0.28 7.34 -4.78
CA GLU A 39 0.86 8.25 -4.56
C GLU A 39 0.76 9.18 -3.33
N SER A 40 -0.27 9.05 -2.51
CA SER A 40 -0.66 10.05 -1.51
C SER A 40 -0.76 9.47 -0.10
N ILE A 41 -1.25 8.23 0.04
CA ILE A 41 -1.38 7.59 1.33
C ILE A 41 -0.21 6.62 1.54
N LYS A 42 0.60 6.89 2.56
CA LYS A 42 1.73 6.05 2.96
C LYS A 42 1.41 5.31 4.25
N LEU A 43 1.25 3.99 4.16
CA LEU A 43 1.14 3.12 5.33
C LEU A 43 2.52 2.56 5.66
N VAL A 44 2.96 2.74 6.91
CA VAL A 44 4.25 2.24 7.42
C VAL A 44 4.00 1.29 8.58
N ALA A 45 4.71 0.17 8.62
CA ALA A 45 4.80 -0.80 9.72
C ALA A 45 3.45 -1.35 10.26
N ARG A 46 3.33 -2.67 10.38
CA ARG A 46 2.09 -3.37 10.79
C ARG A 46 0.88 -2.90 9.96
N ILE A 47 0.92 -3.26 8.69
CA ILE A 47 -0.20 -3.11 7.76
C ILE A 47 -1.14 -4.28 8.00
N ASP A 48 -2.30 -4.00 8.59
CA ASP A 48 -3.37 -4.98 8.82
C ASP A 48 -4.54 -4.71 7.86
N ALA A 49 -5.42 -5.71 7.71
CA ALA A 49 -6.55 -5.61 6.80
C ALA A 49 -7.49 -4.42 7.13
N PRO A 50 -7.80 -4.10 8.41
CA PRO A 50 -8.62 -2.94 8.74
C PRO A 50 -7.99 -1.59 8.32
N LYS A 51 -6.69 -1.37 8.59
CA LYS A 51 -6.00 -0.13 8.17
C LYS A 51 -5.99 0.01 6.66
N LEU A 52 -5.73 -1.08 5.95
CA LEU A 52 -5.68 -1.08 4.50
C LEU A 52 -7.05 -0.77 3.89
N ARG A 53 -8.12 -1.42 4.37
CA ARG A 53 -9.51 -1.11 3.94
C ARG A 53 -9.87 0.34 4.19
N ARG A 54 -9.50 0.90 5.34
CA ARG A 54 -9.75 2.31 5.67
C ARG A 54 -9.00 3.25 4.75
N ALA A 55 -7.71 3.01 4.51
CA ALA A 55 -6.90 3.82 3.62
C ALA A 55 -7.42 3.78 2.17
N LEU A 56 -7.83 2.59 1.70
CA LEU A 56 -8.47 2.43 0.40
C LEU A 56 -9.82 3.15 0.34
N ALA A 57 -10.64 3.14 1.40
CA ALA A 57 -11.90 3.87 1.45
C ALA A 57 -11.74 5.40 1.53
N GLU A 58 -10.61 5.88 2.09
CA GLU A 58 -10.28 7.31 2.14
C GLU A 58 -9.75 7.83 0.79
N GLY A 59 -9.06 6.99 0.00
CA GLY A 59 -8.59 7.31 -1.36
C GLY A 59 -9.62 7.03 -2.46
N TYR A 60 -10.36 5.93 -2.33
CA TYR A 60 -11.51 5.56 -3.15
C TYR A 60 -12.77 5.74 -2.30
N GLY A 61 -13.44 6.88 -2.47
CA GLY A 61 -14.78 7.07 -1.91
C GLY A 61 -15.72 5.92 -2.30
N PRO A 62 -16.74 5.61 -1.49
CA PRO A 62 -17.63 4.47 -1.74
C PRO A 62 -18.19 4.56 -3.17
N LYS A 63 -18.01 3.48 -3.96
CA LYS A 63 -18.76 3.29 -5.20
C LYS A 63 -20.25 3.29 -4.83
N VAL A 64 -20.95 4.38 -5.14
CA VAL A 64 -22.42 4.49 -5.14
C VAL A 64 -23.01 3.58 -6.22
#